data_AF-A0A1F4VSL9-F1
#
_entry.id   AF-A0A1F4VSL9-F1
#
_cell.length_a   1.000
_cell.length_b   1.000
_cell.length_c   1.000
_cell.angle_alpha   90.00
_cell.angle_beta   90.00
_cell.angle_gamma   90.00
#
_symmetry.space_group_name_H-M   'P 1'
#
loop_
_entity.id
_entity.type
_entity.pdbx_description
1 polymer ?
#
loop_
_entity_poly.entity_id
_entity_poly.type
_entity_poly.pdbx_seq_one_letter_code
_entity_poly.pdbx_strand_id
1 'polypeptide(L)'
;MVALIIGAFALAERLGREQKPPEDTGQEVQYPEGSQPPPSGVDISGVKILTAAIPDEISIYSVVSSQPSFSEAEVVNFAKDLGFEETWVSKESTEGNDNYIFTKGEKFLTIDTFPPSLFFSTDSPLPNGKVPSEEQSVTAGGSLLSKIGLEDLTPLPGSYRLLAADSAHFFVTEDAASANLVSATFAPEKNDIPIVGDTSASLSATAFLDATKIIVSLRYYKTNLQIESIGTVRIKPIDTAITEAKNGAGKVVGAEPFEELDIDAKPNVLSSFSPSSVYLAYHLSGGSKLLPIYVFGGIGVMASGDGEVVATVYLPAAE
;
A
#
# COMPACT_ATOMS: atom_id res chain seq x y z
N MET A 1 9.42 -43.38 -6.90
CA MET A 1 8.90 -42.45 -5.89
C MET A 1 9.47 -41.07 -6.22
N VAL A 2 8.92 -40.44 -7.26
CA VAL A 2 9.43 -39.19 -7.87
C VAL A 2 8.21 -38.47 -8.45
N ALA A 3 7.75 -37.42 -7.78
CA ALA A 3 6.74 -36.47 -8.23
C ALA A 3 6.74 -35.28 -7.25
N LEU A 4 6.28 -34.09 -7.70
CA LEU A 4 6.14 -32.86 -6.90
C LEU A 4 7.46 -32.20 -6.41
N ILE A 5 8.30 -31.78 -7.36
CA ILE A 5 9.30 -30.70 -7.16
C ILE A 5 9.06 -29.51 -8.13
N ILE A 6 8.15 -29.66 -9.10
CA ILE A 6 7.96 -28.69 -10.21
C ILE A 6 7.00 -27.53 -9.84
N GLY A 7 6.21 -27.65 -8.76
CA GLY A 7 5.20 -26.64 -8.39
C GLY A 7 5.77 -25.33 -7.83
N ALA A 8 6.78 -25.40 -6.95
CA ALA A 8 7.29 -24.22 -6.24
C ALA A 8 8.12 -23.27 -7.12
N PHE A 9 8.88 -23.81 -8.09
CA PHE A 9 9.66 -22.98 -9.02
C PHE A 9 8.78 -22.14 -9.94
N ALA A 10 7.65 -22.68 -10.40
CA ALA A 10 6.67 -21.93 -11.19
C ALA A 10 5.96 -20.82 -10.39
N LEU A 11 5.90 -20.92 -9.06
CA LEU A 11 5.35 -19.86 -8.20
C LEU A 11 6.36 -18.70 -8.06
N ALA A 12 7.63 -19.01 -7.80
CA ALA A 12 8.68 -17.99 -7.66
C ALA A 12 8.98 -17.24 -8.98
N GLU A 13 9.08 -17.93 -10.12
CA GLU A 13 9.32 -17.28 -11.42
C GLU A 13 8.13 -16.42 -11.90
N ARG A 14 6.92 -16.68 -11.40
CA ARG A 14 5.70 -15.93 -11.79
C ARG A 14 5.38 -14.78 -10.83
N LEU A 15 5.67 -14.92 -9.53
CA LEU A 15 5.63 -13.79 -8.58
C LEU A 15 6.65 -12.70 -8.92
N GLY A 16 7.76 -13.06 -9.58
CA GLY A 16 8.73 -12.10 -10.14
C GLY A 16 8.31 -11.44 -11.47
N ARG A 17 7.15 -11.79 -12.05
CA ARG A 17 6.62 -11.19 -13.29
C ARG A 17 5.15 -10.83 -13.19
N GLU A 18 4.93 -9.56 -12.84
CA GLU A 18 3.71 -8.78 -13.11
C GLU A 18 2.39 -9.41 -12.65
N GLN A 19 2.05 -9.25 -11.37
CA GLN A 19 0.64 -9.28 -10.93
C GLN A 19 0.39 -8.37 -9.72
N LYS A 20 -0.71 -7.59 -9.80
CA LYS A 20 -1.23 -6.70 -8.75
C LYS A 20 -2.07 -7.51 -7.72
N PRO A 21 -2.25 -7.00 -6.49
CA PRO A 21 -2.96 -7.72 -5.42
C PRO A 21 -4.33 -7.08 -5.09
N PRO A 22 -5.43 -7.82 -5.28
CA PRO A 22 -6.65 -7.58 -4.50
C PRO A 22 -7.35 -8.84 -3.84
N GLU A 23 -8.64 -8.89 -3.42
CA GLU A 23 -9.28 -8.32 -2.20
C GLU A 23 -10.51 -9.21 -1.60
N ASP A 24 -11.02 -9.13 -0.33
CA ASP A 24 -11.41 -10.17 0.71
C ASP A 24 -12.74 -9.94 1.45
N THR A 25 -13.10 -10.94 2.25
CA THR A 25 -14.33 -11.00 3.02
C THR A 25 -14.29 -11.93 4.28
N GLY A 26 -14.07 -11.45 5.53
CA GLY A 26 -14.13 -12.27 6.78
C GLY A 26 -14.98 -11.75 7.98
N GLN A 27 -15.73 -12.61 8.71
CA GLN A 27 -16.80 -12.19 9.66
C GLN A 27 -16.54 -12.19 11.20
N GLU A 28 -17.19 -11.26 11.90
CA GLU A 28 -17.00 -10.75 13.30
C GLU A 28 -17.13 -11.68 14.53
N VAL A 29 -16.49 -11.27 15.65
CA VAL A 29 -16.87 -11.47 17.09
C VAL A 29 -16.21 -10.33 17.92
N GLN A 30 -16.89 -9.83 18.98
CA GLN A 30 -16.57 -8.63 19.79
C GLN A 30 -15.60 -8.83 21.00
N TYR A 31 -15.38 -7.72 21.76
CA TYR A 31 -14.77 -7.48 23.10
C TYR A 31 -13.38 -6.80 23.07
N PRO A 32 -12.93 -6.07 24.14
CA PRO A 32 -13.58 -5.05 24.97
C PRO A 32 -12.88 -3.65 24.85
N GLU A 33 -13.23 -2.67 25.70
CA GLU A 33 -12.82 -1.25 25.60
C GLU A 33 -11.30 -0.97 25.71
N GLY A 34 -10.77 -0.11 24.82
CA GLY A 34 -9.41 0.42 24.84
C GLY A 34 -9.18 1.52 23.78
N SER A 35 -9.71 2.72 24.03
CA SER A 35 -9.88 3.74 22.98
C SER A 35 -8.61 4.54 22.61
N GLN A 36 -8.31 4.60 21.31
CA GLN A 36 -8.57 5.82 20.53
C GLN A 36 -9.12 5.41 19.13
N PRO A 37 -10.33 5.83 18.74
CA PRO A 37 -10.83 5.55 17.41
C PRO A 37 -10.09 6.41 16.37
N PRO A 38 -9.96 5.94 15.11
CA PRO A 38 -9.61 6.83 14.00
C PRO A 38 -10.64 7.97 13.93
N PRO A 39 -10.26 9.16 13.41
CA PRO A 39 -11.17 10.29 13.32
C PRO A 39 -12.48 9.89 12.65
N SER A 40 -13.59 10.17 13.34
CA SER A 40 -14.92 9.91 12.84
C SER A 40 -15.18 10.85 11.67
N GLY A 41 -14.90 10.35 10.47
CA GLY A 41 -15.01 11.15 9.26
C GLY A 41 -16.41 11.73 9.12
N VAL A 42 -16.48 13.04 8.90
CA VAL A 42 -17.74 13.71 8.62
C VAL A 42 -18.23 13.20 7.26
N ASP A 43 -19.41 12.59 7.24
CA ASP A 43 -20.10 12.28 6.00
C ASP A 43 -20.60 13.58 5.38
N ILE A 44 -19.97 13.97 4.27
CA ILE A 44 -20.46 15.04 3.41
C ILE A 44 -20.88 14.42 2.08
N SER A 45 -22.20 14.31 1.88
CA SER A 45 -22.79 13.84 0.62
C SER A 45 -22.32 12.44 0.18
N GLY A 46 -22.20 11.51 1.13
CA GLY A 46 -21.77 10.13 0.92
C GLY A 46 -20.25 9.93 0.89
N VAL A 47 -19.45 10.92 1.30
CA VAL A 47 -17.98 10.87 1.29
C VAL A 47 -17.44 11.00 2.71
N LYS A 48 -16.67 10.01 3.16
CA LYS A 48 -16.03 9.98 4.49
C LYS A 48 -14.68 10.71 4.48
N ILE A 49 -14.58 11.80 5.22
CA ILE A 49 -13.30 12.52 5.39
C ILE A 49 -12.42 11.78 6.42
N LEU A 50 -11.30 11.21 5.99
CA LEU A 50 -10.41 10.40 6.86
C LEU A 50 -9.32 11.22 7.57
N THR A 51 -9.13 12.49 7.19
CA THR A 51 -8.29 13.44 7.93
C THR A 51 -9.09 14.07 9.08
N ALA A 52 -8.54 14.06 10.30
CA ALA A 52 -9.24 14.54 11.51
C ALA A 52 -9.71 16.00 11.43
N ALA A 53 -8.89 16.88 10.85
CA ALA A 53 -9.24 18.24 10.49
C ALA A 53 -8.40 18.67 9.28
N ILE A 54 -9.04 19.20 8.25
CA ILE A 54 -8.36 19.79 7.10
C ILE A 54 -8.09 21.26 7.44
N PRO A 55 -6.83 21.74 7.47
CA PRO A 55 -6.53 23.13 7.78
C PRO A 55 -6.77 24.03 6.57
N ASP A 56 -7.14 25.30 6.82
CA ASP A 56 -7.28 26.32 5.77
C ASP A 56 -5.95 26.64 5.06
N GLU A 57 -4.83 26.48 5.75
CA GLU A 57 -3.48 26.71 5.25
C GLU A 57 -2.52 25.59 5.70
N ILE A 58 -1.57 25.23 4.84
CA ILE A 58 -0.61 24.15 5.11
C ILE A 58 0.80 24.52 4.62
N SER A 59 1.82 24.06 5.34
CA SER A 59 3.21 24.22 4.91
C SER A 59 3.48 23.42 3.64
N ILE A 60 4.31 23.95 2.75
CA ILE A 60 4.94 23.19 1.66
C ILE A 60 6.42 22.96 1.97
N TYR A 61 6.94 21.80 1.57
CA TYR A 61 8.32 21.41 1.87
C TYR A 61 9.15 21.19 0.61
N SER A 62 10.46 21.41 0.74
CA SER A 62 11.47 20.87 -0.19
C SER A 62 12.11 19.64 0.44
N VAL A 63 12.27 18.57 -0.33
CA VAL A 63 13.17 17.46 0.01
C VAL A 63 14.60 17.95 -0.27
N VAL A 64 15.42 18.05 0.78
CA VAL A 64 16.81 18.51 0.71
C VAL A 64 17.81 17.36 0.58
N SER A 65 17.45 16.17 1.07
CA SER A 65 18.12 14.92 0.71
C SER A 65 17.16 13.73 0.86
N SER A 66 17.49 12.65 0.15
CA SER A 66 16.91 11.34 0.34
C SER A 66 18.04 10.32 0.40
N GLN A 67 17.96 9.30 1.27
CA GLN A 67 18.82 8.13 1.15
C GLN A 67 18.43 7.39 -0.14
N PRO A 68 19.30 7.32 -1.17
CA PRO A 68 18.91 6.77 -2.46
C PRO A 68 19.01 5.25 -2.49
N SER A 69 19.69 4.62 -1.52
CA SER A 69 19.94 3.19 -1.53
C SER A 69 20.12 2.57 -0.14
N PHE A 70 19.85 1.27 -0.04
CA PHE A 70 20.27 0.48 1.13
C PHE A 70 21.76 0.18 1.09
N SER A 71 22.42 0.27 2.23
CA SER A 71 23.76 -0.30 2.44
C SER A 71 23.69 -1.82 2.62
N GLU A 72 24.76 -2.54 2.27
CA GLU A 72 24.84 -4.01 2.47
C GLU A 72 24.63 -4.40 3.96
N ALA A 73 25.01 -3.53 4.90
CA ALA A 73 24.75 -3.73 6.32
C ALA A 73 23.25 -3.64 6.68
N GLU A 74 22.49 -2.72 6.07
CA GLU A 74 21.03 -2.68 6.22
C GLU A 74 20.39 -3.94 5.64
N VAL A 75 20.79 -4.35 4.43
CA VAL A 75 20.30 -5.57 3.76
C VAL A 75 20.47 -6.81 4.66
N VAL A 76 21.68 -7.00 5.21
CA VAL A 76 21.99 -8.13 6.10
C VAL A 76 21.21 -8.05 7.42
N ASN A 77 20.98 -6.85 7.95
CA ASN A 77 20.17 -6.69 9.18
C ASN A 77 18.69 -7.06 8.91
N PHE A 78 18.07 -6.55 7.84
CA PHE A 78 16.70 -6.92 7.48
C PHE A 78 16.55 -8.45 7.32
N ALA A 79 17.52 -9.10 6.67
CA ALA A 79 17.54 -10.55 6.52
C ALA A 79 17.61 -11.28 7.88
N LYS A 80 18.49 -10.85 8.80
CA LYS A 80 18.56 -11.39 10.16
C LYS A 80 17.26 -11.23 10.93
N ASP A 81 16.67 -10.03 10.88
CA ASP A 81 15.46 -9.70 11.63
C ASP A 81 14.24 -10.47 11.09
N LEU A 82 14.22 -10.81 9.81
CA LEU A 82 13.23 -11.71 9.19
C LEU A 82 13.53 -13.22 9.44
N GLY A 83 14.69 -13.54 10.02
CA GLY A 83 15.09 -14.88 10.48
C GLY A 83 15.93 -15.68 9.49
N PHE A 84 16.45 -15.05 8.44
CA PHE A 84 17.46 -15.62 7.54
C PHE A 84 18.83 -15.65 8.23
N GLU A 85 19.79 -16.33 7.60
CA GLU A 85 21.21 -16.31 8.02
C GLU A 85 21.96 -15.19 7.29
N GLU A 86 23.20 -14.90 7.69
CA GLU A 86 23.98 -13.77 7.15
C GLU A 86 24.26 -13.87 5.64
N THR A 87 24.27 -15.07 5.09
CA THR A 87 24.62 -15.34 3.69
C THR A 87 23.37 -15.39 2.80
N TRP A 88 23.32 -14.49 1.82
CA TRP A 88 22.41 -14.58 0.69
C TRP A 88 22.71 -15.79 -0.21
N VAL A 89 21.70 -16.24 -0.95
CA VAL A 89 21.79 -17.36 -1.89
C VAL A 89 22.31 -16.89 -3.25
N SER A 90 21.95 -15.68 -3.66
CA SER A 90 22.53 -14.99 -4.82
C SER A 90 22.60 -13.48 -4.58
N LYS A 91 23.55 -12.85 -5.27
CA LYS A 91 23.69 -11.40 -5.40
C LYS A 91 23.88 -11.10 -6.88
N GLU A 92 23.00 -10.30 -7.45
CA GLU A 92 23.10 -9.82 -8.84
C GLU A 92 23.38 -8.32 -8.84
N SER A 93 24.54 -7.93 -9.38
CA SER A 93 24.97 -6.53 -9.44
C SER A 93 24.84 -6.00 -10.87
N THR A 94 23.88 -5.11 -11.11
CA THR A 94 23.61 -4.50 -12.42
C THR A 94 23.60 -2.98 -12.29
N GLU A 95 24.49 -2.30 -13.03
CA GLU A 95 24.57 -0.82 -13.12
C GLU A 95 24.65 -0.06 -11.78
N GLY A 96 25.09 -0.72 -10.70
CA GLY A 96 25.18 -0.14 -9.35
C GLY A 96 23.96 -0.38 -8.46
N ASN A 97 22.92 -1.08 -8.97
CA ASN A 97 21.94 -1.77 -8.15
C ASN A 97 22.45 -3.17 -7.80
N ASP A 98 22.44 -3.52 -6.52
CA ASP A 98 22.65 -4.87 -6.02
C ASP A 98 21.29 -5.46 -5.64
N ASN A 99 20.88 -6.55 -6.29
CA ASN A 99 19.76 -7.36 -5.85
C ASN A 99 20.28 -8.54 -5.00
N TYR A 100 19.78 -8.67 -3.78
CA TYR A 100 20.13 -9.76 -2.85
C TYR A 100 18.93 -10.70 -2.70
N ILE A 101 19.15 -12.00 -2.86
CA ILE A 101 18.12 -13.02 -2.71
C ILE A 101 18.46 -13.95 -1.54
N PHE A 102 17.53 -14.07 -0.59
CA PHE A 102 17.62 -15.00 0.55
C PHE A 102 16.46 -15.99 0.50
N THR A 103 16.75 -17.26 0.75
CA THR A 103 15.73 -18.32 0.89
C THR A 103 16.02 -19.15 2.14
N LYS A 104 14.96 -19.55 2.86
CA LYS A 104 15.09 -20.39 4.07
C LYS A 104 13.83 -21.21 4.29
N GLY A 105 13.86 -22.45 3.80
CA GLY A 105 12.67 -23.29 3.72
C GLY A 105 11.62 -22.60 2.85
N GLU A 106 10.49 -22.30 3.47
CA GLU A 106 9.33 -21.62 2.88
C GLU A 106 9.45 -20.09 2.85
N LYS A 107 10.49 -19.50 3.45
CA LYS A 107 10.71 -18.04 3.42
C LYS A 107 11.50 -17.58 2.21
N PHE A 108 11.08 -16.47 1.62
CA PHE A 108 11.75 -15.79 0.51
C PHE A 108 11.91 -14.30 0.83
N LEU A 109 13.03 -13.71 0.42
CA LEU A 109 13.33 -12.29 0.58
C LEU A 109 14.21 -11.81 -0.57
N THR A 110 13.75 -10.78 -1.28
CA THR A 110 14.54 -10.02 -2.25
C THR A 110 14.68 -8.59 -1.81
N ILE A 111 15.89 -8.04 -1.92
CA ILE A 111 16.19 -6.64 -1.59
C ILE A 111 16.98 -6.03 -2.75
N ASP A 112 16.43 -5.01 -3.39
CA ASP A 112 17.12 -4.14 -4.34
C ASP A 112 17.75 -2.98 -3.57
N THR A 113 19.02 -2.67 -3.81
CA THR A 113 19.63 -1.50 -3.18
C THR A 113 19.26 -0.19 -3.87
N PHE A 114 19.02 -0.15 -5.18
CA PHE A 114 18.73 1.09 -5.93
C PHE A 114 17.79 0.87 -7.14
N PRO A 115 16.57 1.46 -7.16
CA PRO A 115 15.89 2.12 -6.05
C PRO A 115 15.67 1.12 -4.89
N PRO A 116 15.65 1.60 -3.63
CA PRO A 116 15.67 0.72 -2.47
C PRO A 116 14.31 0.05 -2.33
N SER A 117 14.27 -1.25 -2.62
CA SER A 117 13.05 -2.07 -2.65
C SER A 117 13.24 -3.31 -1.78
N LEU A 118 12.20 -3.74 -1.07
CA LEU A 118 12.19 -5.01 -0.35
C LEU A 118 10.88 -5.75 -0.62
N PHE A 119 11.00 -7.02 -1.00
CA PHE A 119 9.91 -7.98 -1.01
C PHE A 119 10.26 -9.15 -0.11
N PHE A 120 9.51 -9.30 0.98
CA PHE A 120 9.55 -10.48 1.86
C PHE A 120 8.28 -11.29 1.65
N SER A 121 8.38 -12.62 1.67
CA SER A 121 7.22 -13.52 1.74
C SER A 121 7.52 -14.79 2.53
N THR A 122 6.44 -15.44 2.96
CA THR A 122 6.46 -16.80 3.50
C THR A 122 5.50 -17.65 2.68
N ASP A 123 5.83 -18.90 2.40
CA ASP A 123 4.86 -19.88 1.91
C ASP A 123 3.77 -20.03 2.98
N SER A 124 2.59 -19.50 2.68
CA SER A 124 1.39 -19.73 3.47
C SER A 124 0.32 -20.24 2.51
N PRO A 125 -0.20 -21.46 2.69
CA PRO A 125 -1.32 -21.94 1.89
C PRO A 125 -2.53 -21.08 2.23
N LEU A 126 -3.01 -20.28 1.25
CA LEU A 126 -4.13 -19.34 1.40
C LEU A 126 -5.25 -19.95 2.25
N PRO A 127 -5.44 -19.51 3.50
CA PRO A 127 -6.25 -20.23 4.47
C PRO A 127 -7.71 -19.77 4.40
N ASN A 128 -8.61 -20.70 4.05
CA ASN A 128 -10.05 -20.49 4.19
C ASN A 128 -10.40 -20.16 5.65
N GLY A 129 -10.87 -18.94 5.92
CA GLY A 129 -11.27 -18.56 7.27
C GLY A 129 -11.41 -17.05 7.47
N LYS A 130 -11.65 -16.66 8.72
CA LYS A 130 -11.79 -15.25 9.08
C LYS A 130 -10.42 -14.57 9.17
N VAL A 131 -10.25 -13.51 8.38
CA VAL A 131 -9.10 -12.61 8.43
C VAL A 131 -9.00 -11.71 9.68
N PRO A 132 -7.82 -11.10 9.92
CA PRO A 132 -7.64 -10.07 10.95
C PRO A 132 -8.43 -8.79 10.61
N SER A 133 -8.91 -8.07 11.63
CA SER A 133 -9.50 -6.74 11.45
C SER A 133 -8.45 -5.69 11.08
N GLU A 134 -8.90 -4.50 10.64
CA GLU A 134 -8.05 -3.32 10.37
C GLU A 134 -7.03 -3.07 11.49
N GLU A 135 -7.49 -2.95 12.74
CA GLU A 135 -6.65 -2.74 13.91
C GLU A 135 -5.57 -3.83 14.09
N GLN A 136 -5.93 -5.11 13.87
CA GLN A 136 -5.00 -6.22 13.99
C GLN A 136 -3.97 -6.24 12.86
N SER A 137 -4.39 -5.90 11.65
CA SER A 137 -3.55 -5.82 10.45
C SER A 137 -2.55 -4.68 10.55
N VAL A 138 -3.02 -3.50 10.97
CA VAL A 138 -2.20 -2.32 11.26
C VAL A 138 -1.19 -2.63 12.37
N THR A 139 -1.62 -3.24 13.47
CA THR A 139 -0.73 -3.62 14.58
C THR A 139 0.34 -4.61 14.15
N ALA A 140 -0.02 -5.65 13.39
CA ALA A 140 0.90 -6.68 12.93
C ALA A 140 1.88 -6.16 11.86
N GLY A 141 1.39 -5.38 10.89
CA GLY A 141 2.22 -4.73 9.87
C GLY A 141 3.21 -3.73 10.49
N GLY A 142 2.75 -2.85 11.36
CA GLY A 142 3.62 -1.91 12.09
C GLY A 142 4.65 -2.61 12.98
N SER A 143 4.27 -3.72 13.63
CA SER A 143 5.20 -4.56 14.40
C SER A 143 6.28 -5.20 13.52
N LEU A 144 5.95 -5.65 12.31
CA LEU A 144 6.94 -6.17 11.36
C LEU A 144 7.89 -5.07 10.90
N LEU A 145 7.36 -3.92 10.49
CA LEU A 145 8.13 -2.78 10.01
C LEU A 145 9.10 -2.28 11.07
N SER A 146 8.63 -2.13 12.31
CA SER A 146 9.47 -1.77 13.46
C SER A 146 10.57 -2.81 13.73
N LYS A 147 10.28 -4.10 13.51
CA LYS A 147 11.26 -5.19 13.68
C LYS A 147 12.43 -5.09 12.70
N ILE A 148 12.20 -4.56 11.50
CA ILE A 148 13.21 -4.38 10.46
C ILE A 148 13.72 -2.93 10.34
N GLY A 149 13.50 -2.10 11.37
CA GLY A 149 14.03 -0.73 11.42
C GLY A 149 13.33 0.28 10.49
N LEU A 150 12.02 0.08 10.27
CA LEU A 150 11.13 0.93 9.46
C LEU A 150 9.97 1.49 10.30
N GLU A 151 10.23 1.83 11.56
CA GLU A 151 9.27 2.40 12.52
C GLU A 151 8.81 3.84 12.17
N ASP A 152 9.39 4.46 11.14
CA ASP A 152 9.05 5.79 10.63
C ASP A 152 7.83 5.81 9.69
N LEU A 153 7.29 4.64 9.35
CA LEU A 153 6.12 4.49 8.49
C LEU A 153 4.83 4.38 9.33
N THR A 154 3.86 5.26 9.06
CA THR A 154 2.57 5.28 9.75
C THR A 154 1.43 4.74 8.86
N PRO A 155 0.32 4.24 9.44
CA PRO A 155 -0.76 3.63 8.66
C PRO A 155 -1.43 4.65 7.75
N LEU A 156 -1.52 4.35 6.45
CA LEU A 156 -2.12 5.23 5.46
C LEU A 156 -3.66 5.22 5.61
N PRO A 157 -4.33 6.39 5.81
CA PRO A 157 -5.76 6.42 6.10
C PRO A 157 -6.62 5.78 5.00
N GLY A 158 -7.51 4.86 5.40
CA GLY A 158 -8.40 4.18 4.44
C GLY A 158 -7.66 3.27 3.46
N SER A 159 -6.45 2.83 3.80
CA SER A 159 -5.70 1.82 3.07
C SER A 159 -5.88 0.40 3.63
N TYR A 160 -6.67 0.24 4.71
CA TYR A 160 -7.17 -1.09 5.03
C TYR A 160 -8.12 -1.55 3.94
N ARG A 161 -7.87 -2.79 3.59
CA ARG A 161 -8.12 -3.36 2.31
C ARG A 161 -8.16 -4.86 2.63
N LEU A 162 -9.26 -5.46 2.26
CA LEU A 162 -9.58 -6.86 2.48
C LEU A 162 -9.02 -7.59 1.23
N LEU A 163 -8.07 -8.59 1.24
CA LEU A 163 -7.44 -9.60 0.27
C LEU A 163 -8.02 -11.03 -0.19
N ALA A 164 -8.56 -11.36 -1.37
CA ALA A 164 -9.04 -12.73 -1.71
C ALA A 164 -8.82 -13.13 -3.16
N ALA A 165 -8.76 -14.46 -3.35
CA ALA A 165 -8.13 -15.09 -4.50
C ALA A 165 -9.04 -16.11 -5.18
N ASP A 166 -8.90 -16.20 -6.51
CA ASP A 166 -9.29 -17.37 -7.27
C ASP A 166 -8.04 -18.23 -7.61
N SER A 167 -8.19 -19.21 -8.51
CA SER A 167 -7.10 -20.11 -8.91
C SER A 167 -5.97 -19.49 -9.75
N ALA A 168 -6.08 -18.22 -10.11
CA ALA A 168 -5.12 -17.47 -10.93
C ALA A 168 -4.93 -16.01 -10.51
N HIS A 169 -5.89 -15.41 -9.79
CA HIS A 169 -5.91 -13.96 -9.51
C HIS A 169 -6.38 -13.65 -8.08
N PHE A 170 -6.47 -12.35 -7.84
CA PHE A 170 -6.79 -11.64 -6.61
C PHE A 170 -7.80 -10.51 -7.03
N PHE A 171 -8.86 -10.14 -6.29
CA PHE A 171 -9.86 -9.09 -6.72
C PHE A 171 -10.70 -8.43 -5.58
N VAL A 172 -11.02 -7.12 -5.61
CA VAL A 172 -11.66 -6.39 -4.48
C VAL A 172 -13.12 -6.71 -4.26
N THR A 173 -13.52 -6.82 -3.00
CA THR A 173 -14.87 -7.15 -2.56
C THR A 173 -15.10 -6.62 -1.15
N GLU A 174 -16.37 -6.49 -0.77
CA GLU A 174 -16.85 -5.87 0.48
C GLU A 174 -17.61 -6.85 1.40
N ASP A 175 -17.84 -8.09 0.96
CA ASP A 175 -18.47 -9.13 1.79
C ASP A 175 -17.60 -9.49 3.01
N ALA A 176 -18.06 -10.42 3.85
CA ALA A 176 -17.32 -10.94 4.99
C ALA A 176 -17.24 -12.50 5.05
N ALA A 177 -17.38 -13.27 3.95
CA ALA A 177 -17.27 -14.74 3.96
C ALA A 177 -16.27 -15.44 2.98
N SER A 178 -16.09 -15.00 1.73
CA SER A 178 -15.08 -15.48 0.74
C SER A 178 -13.57 -15.16 1.01
N ALA A 179 -13.19 -14.81 2.24
CA ALA A 179 -11.85 -14.36 2.65
C ALA A 179 -10.68 -15.32 2.40
N ASN A 180 -9.49 -14.74 2.16
CA ASN A 180 -8.19 -15.39 2.27
C ASN A 180 -7.06 -14.51 2.90
N LEU A 181 -7.07 -13.18 2.80
CA LEU A 181 -5.97 -12.24 3.12
C LEU A 181 -6.49 -10.81 3.50
N VAL A 182 -5.63 -9.93 4.01
CA VAL A 182 -5.87 -8.48 4.16
C VAL A 182 -4.63 -7.69 3.80
N SER A 183 -4.81 -6.49 3.25
CA SER A 183 -3.73 -5.53 3.08
C SER A 183 -3.88 -4.31 4.01
N ALA A 184 -2.75 -3.88 4.55
CA ALA A 184 -2.61 -2.62 5.28
C ALA A 184 -1.39 -1.90 4.73
N THR A 185 -1.57 -0.66 4.29
CA THR A 185 -0.50 0.15 3.72
C THR A 185 -0.03 1.21 4.71
N PHE A 186 1.27 1.42 4.74
CA PHE A 186 1.97 2.38 5.60
C PHE A 186 2.80 3.30 4.71
N ALA A 187 2.95 4.56 5.11
CA ALA A 187 3.68 5.58 4.37
C ALA A 187 4.51 6.44 5.34
N PRO A 188 5.62 7.06 4.92
CA PRO A 188 6.26 8.08 5.72
C PRO A 188 5.32 9.29 5.84
N GLU A 189 5.44 10.06 6.92
CA GLU A 189 4.58 11.22 7.16
C GLU A 189 5.36 12.50 7.51
N LYS A 190 4.67 13.63 7.41
CA LYS A 190 5.15 14.92 7.92
C LYS A 190 4.07 15.63 8.69
N ASN A 191 4.27 15.74 10.01
CA ASN A 191 3.34 16.40 10.94
C ASN A 191 1.93 15.77 10.84
N ASP A 192 1.83 14.47 11.06
CA ASP A 192 0.57 13.70 11.03
C ASP A 192 -0.14 13.68 9.65
N ILE A 193 0.58 14.02 8.57
CA ILE A 193 0.07 14.01 7.18
C ILE A 193 0.93 13.06 6.33
N PRO A 194 0.35 12.02 5.71
CA PRO A 194 1.09 11.02 4.96
C PRO A 194 1.72 11.60 3.68
N ILE A 195 2.86 11.03 3.28
CA ILE A 195 3.58 11.35 2.05
C ILE A 195 3.41 10.20 1.07
N VAL A 196 2.87 10.48 -0.12
CA VAL A 196 2.59 9.48 -1.16
C VAL A 196 3.38 9.77 -2.45
N GLY A 197 3.78 8.72 -3.16
CA GLY A 197 4.48 8.84 -4.45
C GLY A 197 3.54 8.96 -5.65
N ASP A 198 4.08 8.79 -6.86
CA ASP A 198 3.33 8.97 -8.13
C ASP A 198 2.26 7.91 -8.44
N THR A 199 2.24 6.80 -7.69
CA THR A 199 1.23 5.73 -7.71
C THR A 199 0.82 5.36 -6.28
N SER A 200 -0.31 4.67 -6.09
CA SER A 200 -0.76 4.22 -4.76
C SER A 200 0.21 3.27 -4.04
N ALA A 201 1.10 2.60 -4.78
CA ALA A 201 2.14 1.71 -4.23
C ALA A 201 3.52 2.37 -4.09
N SER A 202 3.68 3.62 -4.54
CA SER A 202 4.97 4.32 -4.47
C SER A 202 5.16 5.00 -3.12
N LEU A 203 6.36 4.87 -2.55
CA LEU A 203 6.73 5.40 -1.23
C LEU A 203 5.94 4.80 -0.06
N SER A 204 5.50 3.56 -0.20
CA SER A 204 4.75 2.85 0.84
C SER A 204 5.39 1.52 1.22
N ALA A 205 4.95 1.00 2.36
CA ALA A 205 5.04 -0.40 2.73
C ALA A 205 3.63 -0.99 2.74
N THR A 206 3.34 -2.04 1.98
CA THR A 206 2.08 -2.80 2.11
C THR A 206 2.38 -4.15 2.73
N ALA A 207 1.76 -4.40 3.90
CA ALA A 207 1.76 -5.69 4.56
C ALA A 207 0.51 -6.47 4.15
N PHE A 208 0.71 -7.69 3.66
CA PHE A 208 -0.34 -8.64 3.27
C PHE A 208 -0.36 -9.74 4.34
N LEU A 209 -1.49 -9.91 5.03
CA LEU A 209 -1.64 -10.88 6.12
C LEU A 209 -2.76 -11.87 5.82
N ASP A 210 -2.64 -13.12 6.26
CA ASP A 210 -3.69 -14.12 6.14
C ASP A 210 -4.55 -14.28 7.41
N ALA A 211 -5.55 -15.16 7.35
CA ALA A 211 -6.38 -15.54 8.51
C ALA A 211 -5.59 -16.13 9.71
N THR A 212 -4.34 -16.57 9.51
CA THR A 212 -3.45 -17.04 10.57
C THR A 212 -2.55 -15.95 11.14
N LYS A 213 -2.65 -14.71 10.63
CA LYS A 213 -1.82 -13.53 10.96
C LYS A 213 -0.35 -13.67 10.53
N ILE A 214 -0.07 -14.56 9.59
CA ILE A 214 1.25 -14.66 8.96
C ILE A 214 1.36 -13.54 7.92
N ILE A 215 2.52 -12.85 7.88
CA ILE A 215 2.82 -11.92 6.79
C ILE A 215 3.15 -12.73 5.54
N VAL A 216 2.20 -12.78 4.63
CA VAL A 216 2.31 -13.44 3.32
C VAL A 216 3.19 -12.61 2.39
N SER A 217 3.11 -11.28 2.46
CA SER A 217 4.04 -10.40 1.77
C SER A 217 4.26 -9.07 2.51
N LEU A 218 5.47 -8.53 2.39
CA LEU A 218 5.76 -7.11 2.59
C LEU A 218 6.36 -6.57 1.29
N ARG A 219 5.77 -5.52 0.71
CA ARG A 219 6.35 -4.73 -0.39
C ARG A 219 6.71 -3.35 0.15
N TYR A 220 7.98 -2.94 0.09
CA TYR A 220 8.45 -1.66 0.64
C TYR A 220 9.38 -0.89 -0.30
N TYR A 221 9.28 0.44 -0.29
CA TYR A 221 10.19 1.37 -0.96
C TYR A 221 10.76 2.41 0.02
N LYS A 222 12.08 2.42 0.27
CA LYS A 222 12.69 3.35 1.25
C LYS A 222 12.88 4.75 0.71
N THR A 223 12.45 5.75 1.48
CA THR A 223 12.94 7.12 1.33
C THR A 223 13.16 7.76 2.69
N ASN A 224 14.43 7.87 3.11
CA ASN A 224 14.80 8.68 4.28
C ASN A 224 14.77 10.16 3.88
N LEU A 225 13.59 10.78 3.94
CA LEU A 225 13.33 12.13 3.44
C LEU A 225 13.75 13.19 4.46
N GLN A 226 14.82 13.93 4.16
CA GLN A 226 15.11 15.19 4.85
C GLN A 226 14.34 16.31 4.18
N ILE A 227 13.55 17.06 4.96
CA ILE A 227 12.56 18.02 4.45
C ILE A 227 12.60 19.36 5.20
N GLU A 228 12.66 20.44 4.44
CA GLU A 228 12.69 21.82 4.94
C GLU A 228 11.45 22.58 4.47
N SER A 229 10.87 23.43 5.32
CA SER A 229 9.71 24.24 4.95
C SER A 229 10.14 25.37 4.02
N ILE A 230 9.43 25.53 2.90
CA ILE A 230 9.72 26.56 1.88
C ILE A 230 8.58 27.58 1.73
N GLY A 231 7.52 27.46 2.53
CA GLY A 231 6.37 28.38 2.53
C GLY A 231 5.11 27.71 3.05
N THR A 232 4.00 28.42 2.90
CA THR A 232 2.65 27.97 3.23
C THR A 232 1.74 28.26 2.04
N VAL A 233 0.78 27.37 1.78
CA VAL A 233 -0.25 27.55 0.74
C VAL A 233 -1.63 27.44 1.37
N ARG A 234 -2.60 28.13 0.77
CA ARG A 234 -4.00 28.00 1.14
C ARG A 234 -4.59 26.73 0.53
N ILE A 235 -5.43 26.04 1.29
CA ILE A 235 -6.07 24.79 0.91
C ILE A 235 -7.50 25.06 0.45
N LYS A 236 -7.83 24.52 -0.73
CA LYS A 236 -9.16 24.53 -1.33
C LYS A 236 -10.16 23.83 -0.39
N PRO A 237 -11.36 24.39 -0.16
CA PRO A 237 -12.40 23.75 0.64
C PRO A 237 -12.76 22.33 0.18
N ILE A 238 -12.97 21.43 1.13
CA ILE A 238 -13.19 19.99 0.86
C ILE A 238 -14.43 19.74 -0.02
N ASP A 239 -15.51 20.51 0.15
CA ASP A 239 -16.72 20.41 -0.67
C ASP A 239 -16.46 20.73 -2.14
N THR A 240 -15.58 21.69 -2.40
CA THR A 240 -15.13 22.05 -3.75
C THR A 240 -14.29 20.92 -4.33
N ALA A 241 -13.36 20.36 -3.55
CA ALA A 241 -12.54 19.22 -3.98
C ALA A 241 -13.38 17.96 -4.28
N ILE A 242 -14.37 17.62 -3.44
CA ILE A 242 -15.32 16.51 -3.67
C ILE A 242 -16.11 16.76 -4.96
N THR A 243 -16.58 17.99 -5.18
CA THR A 243 -17.35 18.36 -6.38
C THR A 243 -16.48 18.26 -7.65
N GLU A 244 -15.23 18.71 -7.60
CA GLU A 244 -14.27 18.55 -8.70
C GLU A 244 -14.01 17.08 -9.02
N ALA A 245 -13.73 16.25 -8.00
CA ALA A 245 -13.47 14.82 -8.18
C ALA A 245 -14.68 14.07 -8.77
N LYS A 246 -15.91 14.35 -8.29
CA LYS A 246 -17.16 13.81 -8.85
C LYS A 246 -17.40 14.22 -10.31
N ASN A 247 -16.85 15.36 -10.74
CA ASN A 247 -16.90 15.84 -12.13
C ASN A 247 -15.70 15.36 -12.98
N GLY A 248 -14.90 14.42 -12.49
CA GLY A 248 -13.79 13.81 -13.23
C GLY A 248 -12.46 14.60 -13.20
N ALA A 249 -12.31 15.56 -12.28
CA ALA A 249 -11.03 16.22 -12.06
C ALA A 249 -10.07 15.34 -11.23
N GLY A 250 -8.76 15.54 -11.44
CA GLY A 250 -7.70 14.79 -10.77
C GLY A 250 -7.02 13.76 -11.68
N LYS A 251 -6.12 12.98 -11.10
CA LYS A 251 -5.33 11.94 -11.78
C LYS A 251 -5.62 10.58 -11.13
N VAL A 252 -6.05 9.59 -11.91
CA VAL A 252 -6.09 8.19 -11.47
C VAL A 252 -4.65 7.69 -11.32
N VAL A 253 -4.29 7.22 -10.12
CA VAL A 253 -2.92 6.81 -9.75
C VAL A 253 -2.84 5.39 -9.21
N GLY A 254 -3.98 4.84 -8.81
CA GLY A 254 -4.18 3.46 -8.42
C GLY A 254 -5.54 3.00 -8.94
N ALA A 255 -5.60 1.77 -9.42
CA ALA A 255 -6.85 1.13 -9.80
C ALA A 255 -6.64 -0.38 -9.63
N GLU A 256 -7.46 -0.95 -8.75
CA GLU A 256 -7.45 -2.34 -8.31
C GLU A 256 -8.74 -3.00 -8.82
N PRO A 257 -8.67 -4.16 -9.51
CA PRO A 257 -9.84 -4.93 -9.92
C PRO A 257 -10.85 -5.09 -8.79
N PHE A 258 -12.14 -4.81 -9.04
CA PHE A 258 -13.24 -5.18 -8.14
C PHE A 258 -13.98 -6.39 -8.73
N GLU A 259 -14.47 -7.29 -7.87
CA GLU A 259 -15.28 -8.49 -8.12
C GLU A 259 -15.25 -9.10 -9.54
N GLU A 260 -14.54 -10.23 -9.69
CA GLU A 260 -14.50 -11.07 -10.91
C GLU A 260 -14.01 -10.38 -12.21
N LEU A 261 -13.45 -9.17 -12.14
CA LEU A 261 -12.87 -8.46 -13.30
C LEU A 261 -11.65 -9.21 -13.90
N ASP A 262 -11.63 -9.34 -15.23
CA ASP A 262 -10.61 -10.06 -16.00
C ASP A 262 -9.19 -9.46 -15.85
N ILE A 263 -8.17 -10.31 -15.86
CA ILE A 263 -6.75 -9.95 -15.67
C ILE A 263 -6.22 -8.99 -16.76
N ASP A 264 -6.73 -9.11 -17.99
CA ASP A 264 -6.30 -8.29 -19.13
C ASP A 264 -6.91 -6.86 -19.11
N ALA A 265 -7.76 -6.55 -18.12
CA ALA A 265 -8.29 -5.22 -17.89
C ALA A 265 -7.18 -4.17 -17.75
N LYS A 266 -7.42 -2.97 -18.31
CA LYS A 266 -6.53 -1.81 -18.19
C LYS A 266 -7.20 -0.73 -17.32
N PRO A 267 -7.16 -0.88 -15.98
CA PRO A 267 -8.08 -0.18 -15.07
C PRO A 267 -7.77 1.33 -14.88
N ASN A 268 -6.72 1.85 -15.52
CA ASN A 268 -6.24 3.21 -15.32
C ASN A 268 -7.05 4.29 -16.10
N VAL A 269 -8.07 3.90 -16.88
CA VAL A 269 -8.95 4.84 -17.62
C VAL A 269 -10.39 4.60 -17.22
N LEU A 270 -10.99 5.59 -16.57
CA LEU A 270 -12.35 5.53 -16.04
C LEU A 270 -13.32 6.34 -16.90
N SER A 271 -14.54 5.86 -17.05
CA SER A 271 -15.67 6.62 -17.61
C SER A 271 -16.39 7.45 -16.54
N SER A 272 -16.37 6.99 -15.29
CA SER A 272 -16.91 7.71 -14.12
C SER A 272 -16.16 7.29 -12.85
N PHE A 273 -16.25 8.12 -11.81
CA PHE A 273 -15.67 7.87 -10.50
C PHE A 273 -16.61 8.39 -9.41
N SER A 274 -16.90 7.54 -8.42
CA SER A 274 -17.71 7.86 -7.26
C SER A 274 -16.83 7.81 -6.00
N PRO A 275 -16.28 8.95 -5.54
CA PRO A 275 -15.48 8.99 -4.32
C PRO A 275 -16.35 8.63 -3.10
N SER A 276 -15.87 7.70 -2.28
CA SER A 276 -16.48 7.30 -1.01
C SER A 276 -15.66 7.77 0.20
N SER A 277 -14.39 8.13 -0.01
CA SER A 277 -13.50 8.64 1.04
C SER A 277 -12.51 9.70 0.51
N VAL A 278 -11.99 10.52 1.42
CA VAL A 278 -10.96 11.52 1.11
C VAL A 278 -10.04 11.78 2.29
N TYR A 279 -8.74 11.94 2.04
CA TYR A 279 -7.78 12.48 3.02
C TYR A 279 -6.80 13.47 2.37
N LEU A 280 -6.20 14.33 3.19
CA LEU A 280 -5.10 15.21 2.82
C LEU A 280 -3.77 14.47 2.93
N ALA A 281 -2.93 14.58 1.91
CA ALA A 281 -1.59 14.00 1.85
C ALA A 281 -0.59 14.97 1.21
N TYR A 282 0.71 14.70 1.35
CA TYR A 282 1.75 15.31 0.54
C TYR A 282 2.09 14.40 -0.65
N HIS A 283 2.09 14.93 -1.86
CA HIS A 283 2.58 14.23 -3.05
C HIS A 283 4.06 14.54 -3.29
N LEU A 284 4.88 13.50 -3.45
CA LEU A 284 6.26 13.59 -3.92
C LEU A 284 6.35 13.06 -5.37
N SER A 285 6.33 13.99 -6.33
CA SER A 285 6.45 13.70 -7.77
C SER A 285 7.78 14.18 -8.32
N GLY A 286 8.64 13.27 -8.76
CA GLY A 286 9.77 13.52 -9.69
C GLY A 286 10.81 14.62 -9.39
N GLY A 287 10.72 15.39 -8.31
CA GLY A 287 11.57 16.57 -8.12
C GLY A 287 11.32 17.34 -6.82
N SER A 288 12.01 16.93 -5.76
CA SER A 288 12.40 17.70 -4.57
C SER A 288 11.34 18.53 -3.82
N LYS A 289 10.03 18.38 -4.05
CA LYS A 289 8.99 19.10 -3.28
C LYS A 289 7.87 18.18 -2.82
N LEU A 290 7.34 18.51 -1.65
CA LEU A 290 6.10 17.97 -1.10
C LEU A 290 5.00 19.02 -1.27
N LEU A 291 4.00 18.69 -2.08
CA LEU A 291 2.84 19.55 -2.35
C LEU A 291 1.56 18.90 -1.80
N PRO A 292 0.65 19.66 -1.18
CA PRO A 292 -0.56 19.09 -0.62
C PRO A 292 -1.54 18.66 -1.73
N ILE A 293 -2.08 17.45 -1.59
CA ILE A 293 -3.10 16.87 -2.44
C ILE A 293 -4.23 16.29 -1.60
N TYR A 294 -5.42 16.25 -2.16
CA TYR A 294 -6.49 15.38 -1.71
C TYR A 294 -6.36 14.02 -2.41
N VAL A 295 -6.34 12.96 -1.61
CA VAL A 295 -6.39 11.58 -2.06
C VAL A 295 -7.82 11.08 -1.87
N PHE A 296 -8.49 10.77 -2.97
CA PHE A 296 -9.82 10.18 -2.97
C PHE A 296 -9.73 8.67 -3.20
N GLY A 297 -10.43 7.91 -2.36
CA GLY A 297 -10.74 6.50 -2.59
C GLY A 297 -12.21 6.36 -2.98
N GLY A 298 -12.52 5.45 -3.91
CA GLY A 298 -13.89 5.19 -4.33
C GLY A 298 -14.00 4.17 -5.46
N ILE A 299 -15.21 3.97 -5.96
CA ILE A 299 -15.47 3.05 -7.08
C ILE A 299 -15.37 3.82 -8.39
N GLY A 300 -14.59 3.28 -9.34
CA GLY A 300 -14.50 3.76 -10.72
C GLY A 300 -15.10 2.77 -11.69
N VAL A 301 -15.79 3.24 -12.72
CA VAL A 301 -16.26 2.39 -13.84
C VAL A 301 -15.25 2.52 -14.98
N MET A 302 -14.73 1.40 -15.48
CA MET A 302 -13.73 1.43 -16.56
C MET A 302 -14.30 1.98 -17.88
N ALA A 303 -13.48 2.70 -18.65
CA ALA A 303 -13.91 3.32 -19.91
C ALA A 303 -14.14 2.32 -21.06
N SER A 304 -13.58 1.12 -20.97
CA SER A 304 -13.86 -0.01 -21.87
C SER A 304 -15.23 -0.66 -21.60
N GLY A 305 -15.78 -0.49 -20.40
CA GLY A 305 -17.00 -1.16 -19.94
C GLY A 305 -16.80 -2.56 -19.35
N ASP A 306 -15.56 -2.99 -19.13
CA ASP A 306 -15.25 -4.35 -18.65
C ASP A 306 -15.70 -4.59 -17.19
N GLY A 307 -15.84 -3.53 -16.38
CA GLY A 307 -16.36 -3.60 -15.01
C GLY A 307 -15.99 -2.40 -14.13
N GLU A 308 -16.09 -2.63 -12.83
CA GLU A 308 -15.78 -1.66 -11.77
C GLU A 308 -14.39 -1.93 -11.15
N VAL A 309 -13.80 -0.90 -10.55
CA VAL A 309 -12.49 -0.95 -9.90
C VAL A 309 -12.49 -0.09 -8.65
N VAL A 310 -11.72 -0.47 -7.62
CA VAL A 310 -11.37 0.44 -6.54
C VAL A 310 -10.28 1.38 -7.03
N ALA A 311 -10.64 2.65 -7.18
CA ALA A 311 -9.79 3.68 -7.75
C ALA A 311 -9.26 4.63 -6.68
N THR A 312 -7.98 4.99 -6.82
CA THR A 312 -7.33 6.07 -6.07
C THR A 312 -7.08 7.24 -7.01
N VAL A 313 -7.64 8.40 -6.68
CA VAL A 313 -7.54 9.63 -7.46
C VAL A 313 -6.87 10.73 -6.65
N TYR A 314 -5.84 11.36 -7.21
CA TYR A 314 -5.19 12.53 -6.62
C TYR A 314 -5.69 13.82 -7.24
N LEU A 315 -6.02 14.81 -6.40
CA LEU A 315 -6.40 16.16 -6.79
C LEU A 315 -5.51 17.18 -6.06
N PRO A 316 -4.90 18.17 -6.73
CA PRO A 316 -4.18 19.25 -6.05
C PRO A 316 -5.06 19.97 -5.02
N ALA A 317 -4.57 20.10 -3.79
CA ALA A 317 -5.32 20.73 -2.70
C ALA A 317 -5.06 22.23 -2.57
N ALA A 318 -3.95 22.74 -3.11
CA ALA A 318 -3.66 24.19 -3.12
C ALA A 318 -4.64 24.98 -4.01
N GLU A 319 -4.98 26.21 -3.57
CA GLU A 319 -5.70 27.23 -4.38
C GLU A 319 -4.79 27.91 -5.43
#